data_AF-A0A4Y5WRH9-F1
#
_entry.id   AF-A0A4Y5WRH9-F1
#
_cell.length_a   1.000
_cell.length_b   1.000
_cell.length_c   1.000
_cell.angle_alpha   90.00
_cell.angle_beta   90.00
_cell.angle_gamma   90.00
#
_symmetry.space_group_name_H-M   'P 1'
#
loop_
_entity.id
_entity.type
_entity.pdbx_description
1 polymer ?
#
loop_
_entity_poly.entity_id
_entity_poly.type
_entity_poly.pdbx_seq_one_letter_code
_entity_poly.pdbx_strand_id
1 'polypeptide(L)'
;MQLYDIILNFTGGLVLIICVLVGVAFLTLLERKVLGYVQVRKGPNKVGYCGIVQPFSDAIKLFNKEQTFPSSSNYLPYYFSPIFSLFISLLCWSVMPFYGGLFSYSLGLLFFLCCTSLGVYTVMI
;
A
#
# COMPACT_ATOMS: atom_id res chain seq x y z
N MET A 1 20.01 -21.90 14.69
CA MET A 1 19.65 -20.56 15.18
C MET A 1 19.52 -19.61 14.02
N GLN A 2 20.62 -19.18 13.39
CA GLN A 2 20.60 -18.18 12.32
C GLN A 2 19.65 -18.47 11.15
N LEU A 3 19.54 -19.74 10.70
CA LEU A 3 18.63 -20.10 9.60
C LEU A 3 17.14 -20.05 10.01
N TYR A 4 16.81 -20.43 11.25
CA TYR A 4 15.45 -20.28 11.78
C TYR A 4 15.07 -18.81 11.97
N ASP A 5 16.02 -17.98 12.42
CA ASP A 5 15.81 -16.54 12.57
C ASP A 5 15.61 -15.86 11.21
N ILE A 6 16.36 -16.28 10.18
CA ILE A 6 16.17 -15.80 8.80
C ILE A 6 14.79 -16.21 8.26
N ILE A 7 14.39 -17.47 8.45
CA ILE A 7 13.07 -17.96 8.02
C ILE A 7 11.96 -17.17 8.71
N LEU A 8 12.08 -16.94 10.03
CA LEU A 8 11.08 -16.22 10.81
C LEU A 8 10.96 -14.75 10.40
N ASN A 9 12.09 -14.08 10.13
CA ASN A 9 12.07 -12.72 9.59
C ASN A 9 11.45 -12.65 8.20
N PHE A 10 11.73 -13.62 7.33
CA PHE A 10 11.16 -13.67 5.98
C PHE A 10 9.64 -13.91 6.01
N THR A 11 9.16 -14.86 6.81
CA THR A 11 7.73 -15.12 6.98
C THR A 11 7.03 -13.92 7.62
N GLY A 12 7.65 -13.29 8.62
CA GLY A 12 7.17 -12.05 9.22
C GLY A 12 7.04 -10.91 8.22
N GLY A 13 8.02 -10.72 7.34
CA GLY A 13 7.98 -9.71 6.27
C GLY A 13 6.84 -9.94 5.27
N LEU A 14 6.61 -11.19 4.85
CA LEU A 14 5.49 -11.53 3.97
C LEU A 14 4.13 -11.24 4.63
N VAL A 15 3.97 -11.62 5.90
CA VAL A 15 2.74 -11.36 6.66
C VAL A 15 2.50 -9.85 6.79
N LEU A 16 3.55 -9.07 7.07
CA LEU A 16 3.47 -7.61 7.15
C LEU A 16 2.93 -7.01 5.84
N ILE A 17 3.48 -7.40 4.69
CA ILE A 17 3.05 -6.86 3.39
C ILE A 17 1.56 -7.17 3.15
N ILE A 18 1.12 -8.40 3.42
CA ILE A 18 -0.28 -8.81 3.25
C ILE A 18 -1.20 -7.98 4.16
N CYS A 19 -0.85 -7.84 5.44
CA CYS A 19 -1.63 -7.06 6.40
C CYS A 19 -1.73 -5.58 6.02
N VAL A 20 -0.64 -4.98 5.53
CA VAL A 20 -0.63 -3.58 5.09
C VAL A 20 -1.54 -3.38 3.89
N LEU A 21 -1.46 -4.23 2.85
CA LEU A 21 -2.31 -4.13 1.66
C LEU A 21 -3.80 -4.29 1.99
N VAL A 22 -4.14 -5.26 2.84
CA VAL A 22 -5.53 -5.46 3.31
C VAL A 22 -5.99 -4.27 4.16
N GLY A 23 -5.13 -3.75 5.03
CA GLY A 23 -5.41 -2.58 5.88
C GLY A 23 -5.73 -1.34 5.05
N VAL A 24 -4.92 -1.03 4.04
CA VAL A 24 -5.15 0.11 3.14
C VAL A 24 -6.47 -0.04 2.37
N ALA A 25 -6.79 -1.25 1.89
CA ALA A 25 -8.05 -1.50 1.19
C ALA A 25 -9.28 -1.15 2.06
N PHE A 26 -9.29 -1.57 3.32
CA PHE A 26 -10.40 -1.23 4.23
C PHE A 26 -10.37 0.22 4.71
N LEU A 27 -9.20 0.86 4.80
CA LEU A 27 -9.08 2.28 5.13
C LEU A 27 -9.83 3.14 4.09
N THR A 28 -9.74 2.81 2.79
CA THR A 28 -10.50 3.54 1.75
C THR A 28 -12.02 3.42 1.90
N LEU A 29 -12.51 2.24 2.34
CA LEU A 29 -13.93 2.05 2.62
C LEU A 29 -14.37 2.88 3.83
N LEU A 30 -13.55 2.89 4.88
CA LEU A 30 -13.80 3.68 6.08
C LEU A 30 -13.88 5.16 5.72
N GLU A 31 -12.93 5.68 4.96
CA GLU A 31 -12.91 7.07 4.49
C GLU A 31 -14.22 7.44 3.77
N ARG A 32 -14.68 6.60 2.81
CA ARG A 32 -15.95 6.83 2.09
C ARG A 32 -17.18 6.79 3.01
N LYS A 33 -17.17 5.95 4.05
CA LYS A 33 -18.26 5.89 5.03
C LYS A 33 -18.26 7.13 5.92
N VAL A 34 -17.11 7.52 6.48
CA VAL A 34 -16.98 8.69 7.35
C VAL A 34 -17.40 9.97 6.61
N LEU A 35 -16.90 10.19 5.39
CA LEU A 35 -17.29 11.34 4.58
C LEU A 35 -18.78 11.34 4.24
N GLY A 36 -19.37 10.17 4.01
CA GLY A 36 -20.80 10.03 3.83
C GLY A 36 -21.58 10.50 5.06
N TYR A 37 -21.21 9.99 6.24
CA TYR A 37 -21.91 10.34 7.49
C TYR A 37 -21.80 11.83 7.84
N VAL A 38 -20.63 12.46 7.62
CA VAL A 38 -20.46 13.91 7.80
C VAL A 38 -21.37 14.70 6.84
N GLN A 39 -21.54 14.23 5.61
CA GLN A 39 -22.40 14.85 4.60
C GLN A 39 -23.88 14.43 4.70
N VAL A 40 -24.29 13.76 5.78
CA VAL A 40 -25.67 13.27 5.98
C VAL A 40 -26.16 12.37 4.82
N ARG A 41 -25.24 11.63 4.20
CA ARG A 41 -25.55 10.61 3.19
C ARG A 41 -24.99 9.25 3.60
N LYS A 42 -25.66 8.17 3.25
CA LYS A 42 -25.09 6.84 3.50
C LYS A 42 -23.91 6.63 2.54
N GLY A 43 -22.77 6.20 3.09
CA GLY A 43 -21.64 5.70 2.31
C GLY A 43 -22.00 4.43 1.53
N PRO A 44 -21.03 3.80 0.85
CA PRO A 44 -21.28 2.59 0.08
C PRO A 44 -21.87 1.48 0.97
N ASN A 45 -23.11 1.08 0.67
CA ASN A 45 -23.86 0.08 1.46
C ASN A 45 -24.49 -1.03 0.59
N LYS A 46 -24.38 -0.93 -0.75
CA LYS A 46 -25.04 -1.86 -1.69
C LYS A 46 -24.20 -3.10 -2.02
N VAL A 47 -22.87 -3.00 -2.01
CA VAL A 47 -21.99 -4.09 -2.43
C VAL A 47 -21.73 -5.04 -1.26
N GLY A 48 -22.42 -6.19 -1.24
CA GLY A 48 -22.33 -7.18 -0.17
C GLY A 48 -22.96 -6.73 1.16
N TYR A 49 -22.57 -7.37 2.28
CA TYR A 49 -23.05 -6.98 3.61
C TYR A 49 -22.40 -5.66 4.04
N CYS A 50 -23.21 -4.61 4.23
CA CYS A 50 -22.78 -3.27 4.64
C CYS A 50 -21.64 -2.66 3.80
N GLY A 51 -21.49 -3.04 2.53
CA GLY A 51 -20.43 -2.50 1.66
C GLY A 51 -19.03 -3.11 1.86
N ILE A 52 -18.85 -4.14 2.71
CA ILE A 52 -17.52 -4.70 3.06
C ILE A 52 -16.73 -5.14 1.82
N VAL A 53 -17.41 -5.64 0.80
CA VAL A 53 -16.78 -6.17 -0.43
C VAL A 53 -16.39 -5.06 -1.43
N GLN A 54 -16.70 -3.79 -1.13
CA GLN A 54 -16.43 -2.66 -2.03
C GLN A 54 -14.96 -2.54 -2.49
N PRO A 55 -13.93 -2.65 -1.62
CA PRO A 55 -12.54 -2.49 -2.05
C PRO A 55 -12.12 -3.55 -3.07
N PHE A 56 -12.63 -4.79 -2.91
CA PHE A 56 -12.39 -5.87 -3.87
C PHE A 56 -13.09 -5.62 -5.20
N SER A 57 -14.32 -5.11 -5.18
CA SER A 57 -15.05 -4.75 -6.40
C SER A 57 -14.35 -3.63 -7.18
N ASP A 58 -13.82 -2.64 -6.49
CA ASP A 58 -13.05 -1.55 -7.11
C ASP A 58 -11.75 -2.06 -7.74
N ALA A 59 -11.05 -2.99 -7.09
CA ALA A 59 -9.85 -3.62 -7.64
C ALA A 59 -10.15 -4.43 -8.91
N ILE A 60 -11.17 -5.30 -8.88
CA ILE A 60 -11.59 -6.10 -10.04
C ILE A 60 -12.00 -5.19 -11.21
N LYS A 61 -12.68 -4.08 -10.91
CA LYS A 61 -13.05 -3.07 -11.92
C LYS A 61 -11.83 -2.44 -12.59
N LEU A 62 -10.74 -2.20 -11.85
CA LEU A 62 -9.51 -1.66 -12.43
C LEU A 62 -8.76 -2.68 -13.29
N PHE A 63 -8.73 -3.96 -12.89
CA PHE A 63 -8.11 -5.02 -13.68
C PHE A 63 -8.81 -5.28 -15.03
N ASN A 64 -10.14 -5.06 -15.08
CA ASN A 64 -10.91 -5.24 -16.30
C ASN A 64 -10.94 -4.01 -17.22
N LYS A 65 -10.38 -2.86 -16.79
CA LYS A 65 -10.33 -1.66 -17.63
C LYS A 65 -9.24 -1.79 -18.69
N GLU A 66 -9.54 -1.29 -19.89
CA GLU A 66 -8.55 -1.14 -20.95
C GLU A 66 -7.43 -0.20 -20.51
N GLN A 67 -6.18 -0.59 -20.79
CA GLN A 67 -5.01 0.23 -20.53
C GLN A 67 -4.89 1.28 -21.64
N THR A 68 -5.20 2.53 -21.34
CA THR A 68 -4.99 3.66 -22.24
C THR A 68 -3.58 4.21 -22.08
N PHE A 69 -2.79 4.23 -23.15
CA PHE A 69 -1.48 4.85 -23.12
C PHE A 69 -1.56 6.33 -23.53
N PRO A 70 -0.94 7.24 -22.77
CA PRO A 70 -0.88 8.65 -23.13
C PRO A 70 -0.12 8.84 -24.45
N SER A 71 -0.67 9.65 -25.36
CA SER A 71 -0.09 9.92 -26.68
C SER A 71 1.08 10.92 -26.64
N SER A 72 1.20 11.72 -25.58
CA SER A 72 2.17 12.83 -25.48
C SER A 72 3.28 12.61 -24.44
N SER A 73 3.48 11.39 -23.93
CA SER A 73 4.52 11.12 -22.92
C SER A 73 5.31 9.84 -23.18
N ASN A 74 6.51 9.77 -22.60
CA ASN A 74 7.35 8.58 -22.66
C ASN A 74 6.70 7.41 -21.90
N TYR A 75 6.57 6.26 -22.58
CA TYR A 75 5.94 5.07 -22.03
C TYR A 75 6.68 4.49 -20.81
N LEU A 76 8.02 4.41 -20.88
CA LEU A 76 8.83 3.75 -19.86
C LEU A 76 8.73 4.45 -18.48
N PRO A 77 8.99 5.77 -18.36
CA PRO A 77 8.92 6.44 -17.06
C PRO A 77 7.51 6.43 -16.47
N TYR A 78 6.48 6.55 -17.33
CA TYR A 78 5.08 6.51 -16.92
C TYR A 78 4.69 5.16 -16.29
N TYR A 79 5.17 4.04 -16.85
CA TYR A 79 4.86 2.72 -16.30
C TYR A 79 5.67 2.39 -15.04
N PHE A 80 6.94 2.79 -15.00
CA PHE A 80 7.82 2.48 -13.85
C PHE A 80 7.56 3.36 -12.62
N SER A 81 7.12 4.61 -12.79
CA SER A 81 6.84 5.54 -11.70
C SER A 81 5.89 4.96 -10.62
N PRO A 82 4.67 4.44 -10.94
CA PRO A 82 3.76 3.89 -9.95
C PRO A 82 4.27 2.61 -9.29
N ILE A 83 5.12 1.83 -9.97
CA ILE A 83 5.73 0.62 -9.39
C ILE A 83 6.76 1.03 -8.32
N PHE A 84 7.60 2.02 -8.64
CA PHE A 84 8.65 2.47 -7.72
C PHE A 84 8.06 3.22 -6.51
N SER A 85 6.98 3.98 -6.69
CA SER A 85 6.31 4.67 -5.57
C SER A 85 5.69 3.68 -4.57
N LEU A 86 5.02 2.64 -5.06
CA LEU A 86 4.48 1.57 -4.23
C LEU A 86 5.61 0.83 -3.50
N PHE A 87 6.70 0.52 -4.19
CA PHE A 87 7.86 -0.16 -3.60
C PHE A 87 8.48 0.64 -2.43
N ILE A 88 8.73 1.95 -2.62
CA ILE A 88 9.25 2.83 -1.55
C ILE A 88 8.28 2.86 -0.36
N SER A 89 6.97 2.93 -0.61
CA SER A 89 5.97 2.97 0.46
C SER A 89 5.97 1.68 1.31
N LEU A 90 6.16 0.51 0.68
CA LEU A 90 6.25 -0.77 1.40
C LEU A 90 7.56 -0.90 2.18
N LEU A 91 8.68 -0.41 1.63
CA LEU A 91 9.96 -0.36 2.36
C LEU A 91 9.86 0.50 3.61
N CYS A 92 9.11 1.59 3.57
CA CYS A 92 8.92 2.46 4.73
C CYS A 92 8.30 1.71 5.93
N TRP A 93 7.47 0.69 5.69
CA TRP A 93 6.84 -0.11 6.75
C TRP A 93 7.79 -1.10 7.41
N SER A 94 8.93 -1.46 6.79
CA SER A 94 9.89 -2.38 7.40
C SER A 94 10.60 -1.79 8.62
N VAL A 95 10.56 -0.47 8.80
CA VAL A 95 11.20 0.25 9.91
C VAL A 95 10.50 0.00 11.24
N MET A 96 9.19 -0.27 11.21
CA MET A 96 8.41 -0.42 12.42
C MET A 96 8.80 -1.70 13.15
N PRO A 97 9.18 -1.63 14.44
CA PRO A 97 9.55 -2.82 15.20
C PRO A 97 8.29 -3.65 15.51
N PHE A 98 8.32 -4.94 15.18
CA PHE A 98 7.29 -5.89 15.59
C PHE A 98 7.80 -6.76 16.74
N TYR A 99 6.89 -7.08 17.68
CA TYR A 99 7.20 -7.85 18.88
C TYR A 99 7.81 -9.25 18.60
N GLY A 100 7.54 -9.83 17.43
CA GLY A 100 8.02 -11.16 17.06
C GLY A 100 9.39 -11.21 16.38
N GLY A 101 10.06 -10.06 16.19
CA GLY A 101 11.29 -9.97 15.41
C GLY A 101 10.99 -9.66 13.94
N LEU A 102 11.39 -8.47 13.52
CA LEU A 102 11.66 -8.10 12.13
C LEU A 102 13.06 -7.48 12.07
N PHE A 103 13.50 -7.08 10.88
CA PHE A 103 14.76 -6.37 10.68
C PHE A 103 14.96 -5.26 11.73
N SER A 104 15.92 -5.48 12.64
CA SER A 104 16.28 -4.48 13.64
C SER A 104 17.23 -3.46 13.03
N TYR A 105 16.73 -2.27 12.69
CA TYR A 105 17.57 -1.18 12.23
C TYR A 105 18.14 -0.42 13.43
N SER A 106 19.47 -0.31 13.53
CA SER A 106 20.12 0.54 14.54
C SER A 106 19.83 2.04 14.31
N LEU A 107 19.70 2.46 13.04
CA LEU A 107 19.40 3.83 12.61
C LEU A 107 18.05 3.89 11.87
N GLY A 108 16.99 3.34 12.46
CA GLY A 108 15.66 3.26 11.82
C GLY A 108 15.10 4.62 11.38
N LEU A 109 15.32 5.68 12.17
CA LEU A 109 14.85 7.03 11.84
C LEU A 109 15.56 7.61 10.62
N LEU A 110 16.88 7.39 10.49
CA LEU A 110 17.64 7.86 9.33
C LEU A 110 17.20 7.13 8.06
N PHE A 111 16.94 5.82 8.15
CA PHE A 111 16.40 5.05 7.04
C PHE A 111 15.01 5.56 6.61
N PHE A 112 14.12 5.85 7.56
CA PHE A 112 12.81 6.44 7.28
C PHE A 112 12.95 7.77 6.50
N LEU A 113 13.83 8.67 6.95
CA LEU A 113 14.10 9.93 6.26
C LEU A 113 14.60 9.71 4.83
N CYS A 114 15.53 8.78 4.61
CA CYS A 114 16.00 8.42 3.27
C CYS A 114 14.89 7.87 2.37
N CYS A 115 13.99 7.04 2.89
CA CYS A 115 12.85 6.53 2.10
C CYS A 115 11.90 7.66 1.70
N THR A 116 11.61 8.60 2.61
CA THR A 116 10.73 9.74 2.30
C THR A 116 11.31 10.69 1.26
N SER A 117 12.63 10.94 1.27
CA SER A 117 13.28 11.78 0.25
C SER A 117 13.26 11.12 -1.13
N LEU A 118 13.44 9.80 -1.20
CA LEU A 118 13.34 9.05 -2.46
C LEU A 118 11.93 9.07 -3.07
N GLY A 119 10.89 9.15 -2.24
CA GLY A 119 9.50 9.24 -2.70
C GLY A 119 9.23 10.46 -3.60
N VAL A 120 9.91 11.58 -3.37
CA VAL A 120 9.74 12.81 -4.16
C VAL A 120 10.09 12.60 -5.64
N TYR A 121 11.09 11.76 -5.94
CA TYR A 121 11.50 11.49 -7.32
C TYR A 121 10.42 10.77 -8.12
N THR A 122 9.64 9.87 -7.49
CA THR A 122 8.54 9.18 -8.19
C THR A 122 7.42 10.12 -8.60
N VAL A 123 7.20 11.20 -7.84
CA VAL A 123 6.15 12.18 -8.12
C VAL A 123 6.57 13.17 -9.22
N MET A 124 7.88 13.42 -9.36
CA MET A 124 8.42 14.36 -10.34
C MET A 124 8.46 13.77 -11.76
N ILE A 125 8.65 12.45 -11.87
CA ILE A 125 8.71 11.70 -13.14
C ILE A 125 7.31 11.48 -13.69
#